data_AF-A0A1I6GI31-F1
#
_entry.id   AF-A0A1I6GI31-F1
#
_cell.length_a   1.000
_cell.length_b   1.000
_cell.length_c   1.000
_cell.angle_alpha   90.00
_cell.angle_beta   90.00
_cell.angle_gamma   90.00
#
_symmetry.space_group_name_H-M   'P 1'
#
loop_
_entity.id
_entity.type
_entity.pdbx_description
1 polymer ?
#
loop_
_entity_poly.entity_id
_entity_poly.type
_entity_poly.pdbx_seq_one_letter_code
_entity_poly.pdbx_strand_id
1 'polypeptide(L)'
;MSQTQFEISEVLEQLSECAPAGYALGFHIAFTTPKFMFQSYPKAWLDYYSQNGLIMADPMVAWGFENTGACRWSDLDDPGGVMKKAAEFGMPYGVVYAIKADDSLSICGFARADREFSDSEIDDISNKINYLHKSTADQARLSPETVQELKNMSILFTHPGS
;
A
#
# COMPACT_ATOMS: atom_id res chain seq x y z
N MET A 1 -2.72 -24.48 -1.56
CA MET A 1 -2.59 -23.16 -0.91
C MET A 1 -2.56 -23.38 0.59
N SER A 2 -1.65 -22.74 1.32
CA SER A 2 -1.63 -22.80 2.78
C SER A 2 -2.78 -21.95 3.35
N GLN A 3 -3.23 -22.24 4.57
CA GLN A 3 -4.33 -21.49 5.21
C GLN A 3 -4.00 -19.98 5.28
N THR A 4 -2.77 -19.63 5.66
CA THR A 4 -2.30 -18.25 5.71
C THR A 4 -2.30 -17.55 4.35
N GLN A 5 -2.00 -18.27 3.27
CA GLN A 5 -2.06 -17.70 1.92
C GLN A 5 -3.49 -17.30 1.54
N PHE A 6 -4.46 -18.18 1.81
CA PHE A 6 -5.87 -17.93 1.54
C PHE A 6 -6.37 -16.70 2.32
N GLU A 7 -6.03 -16.62 3.61
CA GLU A 7 -6.40 -15.47 4.45
C GLU A 7 -5.77 -14.15 3.95
N ILE A 8 -4.50 -14.16 3.51
CA ILE A 8 -3.86 -12.97 2.91
C ILE A 8 -4.58 -12.54 1.63
N SER A 9 -4.93 -13.48 0.73
CA SER A 9 -5.65 -13.13 -0.49
C SER A 9 -7.04 -12.54 -0.22
N GLU A 10 -7.80 -13.10 0.73
CA GLU A 10 -9.11 -12.57 1.10
C GLU A 10 -9.01 -11.14 1.66
N VAL A 11 -8.00 -10.87 2.50
CA VAL A 11 -7.81 -9.52 3.05
C VAL A 11 -7.40 -8.52 1.96
N LEU A 12 -6.58 -8.92 0.99
CA LEU A 12 -6.23 -8.06 -0.15
C LEU A 12 -7.47 -7.74 -1.02
N GLU A 13 -8.36 -8.71 -1.22
CA GLU A 13 -9.62 -8.51 -1.95
C GLU A 13 -10.53 -7.52 -1.21
N GLN A 14 -10.69 -7.68 0.10
CA GLN A 14 -11.47 -6.73 0.93
C GLN A 14 -10.88 -5.31 0.89
N LEU A 15 -9.54 -5.18 0.91
CA LEU A 15 -8.88 -3.87 0.77
C LEU A 15 -9.15 -3.25 -0.61
N SER A 16 -9.27 -4.05 -1.67
CA SER A 16 -9.65 -3.57 -2.99
C SER A 16 -11.07 -3.01 -3.02
N GLU A 17 -11.99 -3.57 -2.22
CA GLU A 17 -13.36 -3.03 -2.10
C GLU A 17 -13.38 -1.68 -1.37
N CYS A 18 -12.54 -1.51 -0.35
CA CYS A 18 -12.40 -0.25 0.39
C CYS A 18 -11.73 0.86 -0.43
N ALA A 19 -10.85 0.50 -1.37
CA ALA A 19 -10.05 1.44 -2.17
C ALA A 19 -10.34 1.27 -3.67
N PRO A 20 -11.48 1.80 -4.16
CA PRO A 20 -11.95 1.56 -5.53
C PRO A 20 -11.06 2.18 -6.62
N ALA A 21 -10.20 3.14 -6.28
CA ALA A 21 -9.19 3.67 -7.22
C ALA A 21 -7.82 3.01 -7.06
N GLY A 22 -7.74 1.94 -6.26
CA GLY A 22 -6.57 1.12 -6.04
C GLY A 22 -5.82 1.46 -4.76
N TYR A 23 -4.78 0.66 -4.50
CA TYR A 23 -3.89 0.79 -3.34
C TYR A 23 -2.44 0.51 -3.74
N ALA A 24 -1.51 0.83 -2.84
CA ALA A 24 -0.10 0.45 -2.90
C ALA A 24 0.39 0.10 -1.50
N LEU A 25 0.70 -1.17 -1.24
CA LEU A 25 1.06 -1.72 0.06
C LEU A 25 2.52 -2.17 0.03
N GLY A 26 3.41 -1.38 0.62
CA GLY A 26 4.81 -1.72 0.80
C GLY A 26 5.05 -2.25 2.21
N PHE A 27 5.29 -3.56 2.34
CA PHE A 27 5.56 -4.20 3.64
C PHE A 27 7.04 -4.44 3.88
N HIS A 28 7.46 -4.23 5.12
CA HIS A 28 8.82 -4.48 5.63
C HIS A 28 9.92 -3.83 4.78
N ILE A 29 9.81 -2.52 4.59
CA ILE A 29 10.75 -1.68 3.88
C ILE A 29 12.09 -1.67 4.60
N ALA A 30 13.14 -2.11 3.91
CA ALA A 30 14.53 -2.04 4.34
C ALA A 30 15.37 -1.41 3.22
N PHE A 31 16.23 -0.45 3.56
CA PHE A 31 17.08 0.27 2.58
C PHE A 31 16.30 0.69 1.32
N THR A 32 15.17 1.38 1.52
CA THR A 32 14.25 1.89 0.48
C THR A 32 13.50 0.86 -0.35
N THR A 33 13.62 -0.45 -0.08
CA THR A 33 12.93 -1.49 -0.85
C THR A 33 11.95 -2.27 0.03
N PRO A 34 10.66 -2.34 -0.34
CA PRO A 34 9.70 -3.21 0.35
C PRO A 34 10.02 -4.68 0.09
N LYS A 35 9.86 -5.51 1.11
CA LYS A 35 10.00 -6.97 0.99
C LYS A 35 8.84 -7.60 0.23
N PHE A 36 7.64 -7.05 0.43
CA PHE A 36 6.44 -7.40 -0.33
C PHE A 36 5.79 -6.12 -0.82
N MET A 37 5.43 -6.11 -2.10
CA MET A 37 4.74 -4.98 -2.73
C MET A 37 3.45 -5.48 -3.36
N PHE A 38 2.31 -4.95 -2.94
CA PHE A 38 1.02 -5.20 -3.58
C PHE A 38 0.46 -3.87 -4.07
N GLN A 39 0.10 -3.78 -5.34
CA GLN A 39 -0.51 -2.56 -5.86
C GLN A 39 -1.70 -2.88 -6.74
N SER A 40 -2.60 -1.93 -6.86
CA SER A 40 -3.77 -1.99 -7.73
C SER A 40 -4.10 -0.61 -8.32
N TYR A 41 -3.21 0.37 -8.11
CA TYR A 41 -3.32 1.67 -8.76
C TYR A 41 -3.37 1.54 -10.29
N PRO A 42 -4.02 2.49 -10.99
CA PRO A 42 -4.09 2.49 -12.44
C PRO A 42 -2.70 2.45 -13.07
N LYS A 43 -2.52 1.60 -14.07
CA LYS A 43 -1.24 1.45 -14.77
C LYS A 43 -0.67 2.78 -15.29
N ALA A 44 -1.52 3.65 -15.81
CA ALA A 44 -1.10 4.95 -16.32
C ALA A 44 -0.47 5.83 -15.23
N TRP A 45 -0.97 5.74 -13.99
CA TRP A 45 -0.37 6.42 -12.85
C TRP A 45 0.97 5.78 -12.45
N LEU A 46 1.02 4.45 -12.34
CA LEU A 46 2.25 3.74 -11.99
C LEU A 46 3.39 4.03 -12.97
N ASP A 47 3.08 4.04 -14.27
CA ASP A 47 4.04 4.35 -15.33
C ASP A 47 4.51 5.81 -15.21
N TYR A 48 3.59 6.76 -14.99
CA TYR A 48 3.93 8.17 -14.78
C TYR A 48 4.80 8.38 -13.53
N TYR A 49 4.42 7.76 -12.42
CA TYR A 49 5.10 7.86 -11.13
C TYR A 49 6.55 7.39 -11.23
N SER A 50 6.77 6.23 -11.88
CA SER A 50 8.09 5.65 -12.10
C SER A 50 8.94 6.49 -13.06
N GLN A 51 8.39 6.87 -14.22
CA GLN A 51 9.11 7.64 -15.25
C GLN A 51 9.59 9.01 -14.75
N ASN A 52 8.84 9.63 -13.85
CA ASN A 52 9.17 10.95 -13.29
C ASN A 52 9.91 10.86 -11.94
N GLY A 53 10.21 9.66 -11.45
CA GLY A 53 10.95 9.47 -10.19
C GLY A 53 10.26 10.08 -8.97
N LEU A 54 8.92 10.03 -8.91
CA LEU A 54 8.13 10.77 -7.93
C LEU A 54 8.36 10.31 -6.49
N ILE A 55 8.93 9.12 -6.26
CA ILE A 55 9.20 8.57 -4.93
C ILE A 55 9.96 9.52 -3.99
N MET A 56 10.86 10.35 -4.52
CA MET A 56 11.64 11.30 -3.73
C MET A 56 10.85 12.55 -3.33
N ALA A 57 9.77 12.85 -4.05
CA ALA A 57 8.89 13.99 -3.82
C ALA A 57 7.51 13.56 -3.27
N ASP A 58 7.30 12.26 -3.05
CA ASP A 58 6.03 11.71 -2.61
C ASP A 58 5.79 12.00 -1.12
N PRO A 59 4.76 12.82 -0.79
CA PRO A 59 4.50 13.17 0.60
C PRO A 59 4.04 11.98 1.43
N MET A 60 3.43 10.93 0.84
CA MET A 60 3.09 9.71 1.58
C MET A 60 4.33 8.99 2.08
N VAL A 61 5.37 8.92 1.23
CA VAL A 61 6.63 8.26 1.55
C VAL A 61 7.35 9.03 2.65
N ALA A 62 7.50 10.34 2.48
CA ALA A 62 8.10 11.21 3.49
C ALA A 62 7.36 11.11 4.84
N TRP A 63 6.03 11.23 4.82
CA TRP A 63 5.20 11.11 6.01
C TRP A 63 5.37 9.76 6.71
N GLY A 64 5.36 8.65 5.95
CA GLY A 64 5.48 7.30 6.48
C GLY A 64 6.84 6.97 7.11
N PHE A 65 7.92 7.68 6.73
CA PHE A 65 9.21 7.53 7.41
C PHE A 65 9.24 8.18 8.80
N GLU A 66 8.47 9.26 8.97
CA GLU A 66 8.47 10.09 10.18
C GLU A 66 7.33 9.75 11.15
N ASN A 67 6.23 9.19 10.64
CA ASN A 67 4.99 9.00 11.39
C ASN A 67 4.50 7.55 11.39
N THR A 68 3.52 7.27 12.24
CA THR A 68 2.79 5.99 12.30
C THR A 68 1.30 6.26 12.43
N GLY A 69 0.46 5.31 12.01
CA GLY A 69 -0.98 5.49 11.95
C GLY A 69 -1.43 5.98 10.58
N ALA A 70 -2.58 6.66 10.51
CA ALA A 70 -3.21 7.10 9.27
C ALA A 70 -3.12 8.61 9.06
N CYS A 71 -3.03 9.05 7.81
CA CYS A 71 -3.17 10.45 7.40
C CYS A 71 -3.86 10.53 6.03
N ARG A 72 -4.85 11.41 5.88
CA ARG A 72 -5.51 11.65 4.60
C ARG A 72 -4.59 12.44 3.69
N TRP A 73 -4.69 12.22 2.38
CA TRP A 73 -3.89 12.97 1.41
C TRP A 73 -4.16 14.47 1.44
N SER A 74 -5.39 14.87 1.79
CA SER A 74 -5.78 16.27 1.97
C SER A 74 -5.11 16.95 3.17
N ASP A 75 -4.62 16.15 4.14
CA ASP A 75 -3.89 16.64 5.32
C ASP A 75 -2.37 16.64 5.11
N LEU A 76 -1.87 16.10 3.99
CA LEU A 76 -0.45 16.09 3.65
C LEU A 76 -0.02 17.40 2.98
N ASP A 77 1.18 17.88 3.32
CA ASP A 77 1.83 18.92 2.53
C ASP A 77 2.38 18.30 1.24
N ASP A 78 1.91 18.77 0.07
CA ASP A 78 2.24 18.23 -1.26
C ASP A 78 3.03 19.24 -2.11
N PRO A 79 4.26 19.63 -1.70
CA PRO A 79 5.05 20.63 -2.42
C PRO A 79 5.47 20.16 -3.82
N GLY A 80 5.60 18.84 -4.01
CA GLY A 80 5.89 18.21 -5.30
C GLY A 80 4.68 18.08 -6.23
N GLY A 81 3.46 18.35 -5.73
CA GLY A 81 2.22 18.21 -6.49
C GLY A 81 1.90 16.76 -6.88
N VAL A 82 2.39 15.77 -6.13
CA VAL A 82 2.20 14.35 -6.41
C VAL A 82 0.75 13.94 -6.18
N MET A 83 0.13 14.34 -5.05
CA MET A 83 -1.27 14.04 -4.77
C MET A 83 -2.19 14.79 -5.73
N LYS A 84 -1.84 16.05 -6.04
CA LYS A 84 -2.53 16.82 -7.08
C LYS A 84 -2.47 16.12 -8.44
N LYS A 85 -1.31 15.56 -8.80
CA LYS A 85 -1.16 14.83 -10.05
C LYS A 85 -1.92 13.51 -10.05
N ALA A 86 -1.93 12.78 -8.94
CA ALA A 86 -2.71 11.55 -8.76
C ALA A 86 -4.22 11.78 -9.04
N ALA A 87 -4.74 12.95 -8.64
CA ALA A 87 -6.12 13.34 -8.94
C ALA A 87 -6.44 13.37 -10.44
N GLU A 88 -5.49 13.81 -11.28
CA GLU A 88 -5.66 13.80 -12.76
C GLU A 88 -5.73 12.38 -13.33
N PHE A 89 -5.24 11.38 -12.59
CA PHE A 89 -5.31 9.95 -12.93
C PHE A 89 -6.50 9.23 -12.28
N GLY A 90 -7.46 9.97 -11.72
CA GLY A 90 -8.66 9.40 -11.10
C GLY A 90 -8.49 9.00 -9.63
N MET A 91 -7.45 9.48 -8.96
CA MET A 91 -7.20 9.27 -7.52
C MET A 91 -7.18 10.61 -6.75
N PRO A 92 -8.30 11.35 -6.68
CA PRO A 92 -8.39 12.63 -5.98
C PRO A 92 -8.38 12.51 -4.45
N TYR A 93 -8.75 11.36 -3.90
CA TYR A 93 -8.83 11.13 -2.46
C TYR A 93 -8.02 9.92 -2.07
N GLY A 94 -7.35 9.99 -0.93
CA GLY A 94 -6.57 8.87 -0.43
C GLY A 94 -6.17 8.99 1.03
N VAL A 95 -5.65 7.90 1.56
CA VAL A 95 -5.09 7.80 2.90
C VAL A 95 -3.77 7.05 2.83
N VAL A 96 -2.78 7.52 3.57
CA VAL A 96 -1.55 6.77 3.87
C VAL A 96 -1.67 6.17 5.27
N TYR A 97 -1.25 4.92 5.41
CA TYR A 97 -1.12 4.23 6.69
C TYR A 97 0.31 3.71 6.85
N ALA A 98 0.95 4.04 7.97
CA ALA A 98 2.32 3.63 8.27
C ALA A 98 2.39 2.80 9.56
N ILE A 99 3.11 1.68 9.50
CA ILE A 99 3.46 0.84 10.65
C ILE A 99 4.97 0.89 10.85
N LYS A 100 5.41 1.17 12.08
CA LYS A 100 6.82 1.09 12.48
C LYS A 100 6.93 0.23 13.74
N ALA A 101 7.45 -0.98 13.61
CA ALA A 101 7.62 -1.93 14.70
C ALA A 101 8.91 -2.75 14.49
N ASP A 102 9.72 -2.90 15.55
CA ASP A 102 10.88 -3.82 15.59
C ASP A 102 11.78 -3.79 14.33
N ASP A 103 12.28 -2.60 13.96
CA ASP A 103 13.08 -2.34 12.73
C ASP A 103 12.37 -2.64 11.40
N SER A 104 11.05 -2.81 11.44
CA SER A 104 10.20 -2.99 10.27
C SER A 104 9.32 -1.79 10.02
N LEU A 105 9.48 -1.17 8.84
CA LEU A 105 8.62 -0.10 8.35
C LEU A 105 7.68 -0.66 7.27
N SER A 106 6.41 -0.30 7.30
CA SER A 106 5.49 -0.55 6.20
C SER A 106 4.69 0.71 5.90
N ILE A 107 4.56 1.03 4.63
CA ILE A 107 3.83 2.21 4.16
C ILE A 107 2.80 1.73 3.15
N CYS A 108 1.54 2.06 3.40
CA CYS A 108 0.41 1.61 2.63
C CYS A 108 -0.44 2.82 2.20
N GLY A 109 -0.60 3.03 0.90
CA GLY A 109 -1.47 4.05 0.33
C GLY A 109 -2.76 3.43 -0.20
N PHE A 110 -3.87 4.13 -0.05
CA PHE A 110 -5.18 3.77 -0.57
C PHE A 110 -5.79 4.96 -1.27
N ALA A 111 -6.43 4.73 -2.41
CA ALA A 111 -7.06 5.77 -3.19
C ALA A 111 -8.53 5.44 -3.50
N ARG A 112 -9.32 6.51 -3.64
CA ARG A 112 -10.70 6.46 -4.09
C ARG A 112 -11.05 7.68 -4.93
N ALA A 113 -12.06 7.53 -5.79
CA ALA A 113 -12.42 8.53 -6.80
C ALA A 113 -13.54 9.48 -6.39
N ASP A 114 -14.32 9.11 -5.38
CA ASP A 114 -15.65 9.65 -5.13
C ASP A 114 -15.74 10.61 -3.94
N ARG A 115 -15.02 10.35 -2.83
CA ARG A 115 -15.03 11.17 -1.61
C ARG A 115 -13.83 10.89 -0.71
N GLU A 116 -13.70 11.66 0.36
CA GLU A 116 -12.76 11.36 1.46
C GLU A 116 -13.11 10.05 2.20
N PHE A 117 -12.07 9.40 2.74
CA PHE A 117 -12.22 8.26 3.63
C PHE A 117 -12.79 8.70 4.98
N SER A 118 -13.80 7.98 5.49
CA SER A 118 -14.32 8.19 6.84
C SER A 118 -13.38 7.58 7.88
N ASP A 119 -13.46 8.06 9.13
CA ASP A 119 -12.65 7.51 10.23
C ASP A 119 -12.90 6.00 10.42
N SER A 120 -14.15 5.55 10.26
CA SER A 120 -14.50 4.13 10.33
C SER A 120 -13.87 3.29 9.21
N GLU A 121 -13.77 3.82 7.99
CA GLU A 121 -13.08 3.14 6.88
C GLU A 121 -11.58 3.08 7.13
N ILE A 122 -11.00 4.16 7.67
CA ILE A 122 -9.59 4.22 8.05
C ILE A 122 -9.27 3.20 9.15
N ASP A 123 -10.13 3.08 10.17
CA ASP A 123 -9.97 2.08 11.24
C ASP A 123 -10.01 0.65 10.68
N ASP A 124 -10.94 0.36 9.77
CA ASP A 124 -11.04 -0.95 9.14
C ASP A 124 -9.82 -1.30 8.27
N ILE A 125 -9.37 -0.35 7.44
CA ILE A 125 -8.14 -0.46 6.66
C ILE A 125 -6.94 -0.70 7.58
N SER A 126 -6.85 0.06 8.68
CA SER A 126 -5.77 -0.06 9.65
C SER A 126 -5.72 -1.46 10.26
N ASN A 127 -6.86 -2.03 10.65
CA ASN A 127 -6.93 -3.38 11.21
C ASN A 127 -6.46 -4.44 10.21
N LYS A 128 -6.91 -4.35 8.96
CA LYS A 128 -6.51 -5.25 7.86
C LYS A 128 -5.01 -5.16 7.58
N ILE A 129 -4.44 -3.94 7.56
CA ILE A 129 -3.02 -3.74 7.31
C ILE A 129 -2.14 -4.21 8.46
N ASN A 130 -2.59 -4.05 9.71
CA ASN A 130 -1.91 -4.63 10.86
C ASN A 130 -1.90 -6.17 10.81
N TYR A 131 -3.00 -6.79 10.37
CA TYR A 131 -3.04 -8.23 10.15
C TYR A 131 -2.05 -8.65 9.04
N LEU A 132 -2.10 -8.00 7.87
CA LEU A 132 -1.20 -8.32 6.76
C LEU A 132 0.28 -8.15 7.15
N HIS A 133 0.63 -7.04 7.79
CA HIS A 133 1.99 -6.78 8.27
C HIS A 133 2.50 -7.91 9.18
N LYS A 134 1.68 -8.35 10.15
CA LYS A 134 2.06 -9.45 11.06
C LYS A 134 2.18 -10.78 10.31
N SER A 135 1.22 -11.08 9.44
CA SER A 135 1.20 -12.30 8.64
C SER A 135 2.38 -12.39 7.67
N THR A 136 2.88 -11.26 7.17
CA THR A 136 4.07 -11.21 6.29
C THR A 136 5.39 -11.10 7.05
N ALA A 137 5.38 -10.69 8.32
CA ALA A 137 6.56 -10.61 9.17
C ALA A 137 7.06 -11.98 9.66
N ASP A 138 6.12 -12.88 10.01
CA ASP A 138 6.42 -14.15 10.69
C ASP A 138 6.93 -15.24 9.72
N GLN A 139 8.15 -15.04 9.19
CA GLN A 139 8.78 -15.99 8.27
C GLN A 139 9.17 -17.32 8.93
N ALA A 140 9.33 -17.36 10.25
CA ALA A 140 9.63 -18.61 10.97
C ALA A 140 8.46 -19.61 10.91
N ARG A 141 7.24 -19.11 10.65
CA ARG A 141 6.03 -19.93 10.44
C ARG A 141 5.65 -20.15 8.98
N LEU A 142 6.22 -19.39 8.04
CA LEU A 142 5.91 -19.53 6.62
C LEU A 142 6.86 -20.54 5.95
N SER A 143 6.31 -21.52 5.25
CA SER A 143 7.13 -22.42 4.44
C SER A 143 7.84 -21.65 3.32
N PRO A 144 9.03 -22.08 2.86
CA PRO A 144 9.70 -21.47 1.70
C PRO A 144 8.79 -21.38 0.46
N GLU A 145 7.93 -22.37 0.26
CA GLU A 145 6.90 -22.39 -0.79
C GLU A 145 5.88 -21.25 -0.63
N THR A 146 5.39 -21.00 0.59
CA THR A 146 4.45 -19.90 0.87
C THR A 146 5.11 -18.54 0.63
N VAL A 147 6.37 -18.38 1.01
CA VAL A 147 7.13 -17.14 0.74
C VAL A 147 7.29 -16.93 -0.76
N GLN A 148 7.60 -17.98 -1.51
CA GLN A 148 7.75 -17.88 -2.96
C GLN A 148 6.44 -17.52 -3.64
N GLU A 149 5.33 -18.07 -3.17
CA GLU A 149 4.02 -17.79 -3.75
C GLU A 149 3.50 -16.39 -3.40
N LEU A 150 3.77 -15.89 -2.19
CA LEU A 150 3.51 -14.50 -1.84
C LEU A 150 4.32 -13.52 -2.72
N LYS A 151 5.54 -13.89 -3.09
CA LYS A 151 6.31 -13.13 -4.09
C LYS A 151 5.65 -13.18 -5.46
N ASN A 152 5.14 -14.34 -5.89
CA ASN A 152 4.42 -14.47 -7.15
C ASN A 152 3.14 -13.61 -7.17
N MET A 153 2.37 -13.62 -6.08
CA MET A 153 1.21 -12.74 -5.88
C MET A 153 1.63 -11.26 -5.93
N SER A 154 2.68 -10.89 -5.21
CA SER A 154 3.23 -9.53 -5.23
C SER A 154 3.58 -9.08 -6.66
N ILE A 155 4.17 -9.95 -7.47
CA ILE A 155 4.48 -9.68 -8.89
C ILE A 155 3.20 -9.48 -9.72
N LEU A 156 2.18 -10.33 -9.51
CA LEU A 156 0.88 -10.25 -10.21
C LEU A 156 0.17 -8.93 -9.91
N PHE A 157 0.15 -8.49 -8.64
CA PHE A 157 -0.40 -7.20 -8.26
C PHE A 157 0.49 -6.03 -8.72
N THR A 158 1.79 -6.26 -8.94
CA THR A 158 2.70 -5.20 -9.43
C THR A 158 2.50 -4.88 -10.93
N HIS A 159 1.95 -5.80 -11.73
CA HIS A 159 1.69 -5.58 -13.16
C HIS A 159 0.20 -5.80 -13.49
N PRO A 160 -0.62 -4.74 -13.52
CA PRO A 160 -1.93 -4.82 -14.17
C PRO A 160 -1.67 -5.18 -15.64
N GLY A 161 -2.30 -6.26 -16.11
CA GLY A 161 -1.97 -6.95 -17.36
C GLY A 161 -1.59 -6.06 -18.54
N SER A 162 -0.54 -6.50 -19.25
CA SER A 162 -0.11 -6.00 -20.56
C SER A 162 -1.25 -5.92 -21.58
#